data_AF-A0A838UE71-F1
#
_entry.id   AF-A0A838UE71-F1
#
_cell.length_a   1.000
_cell.length_b   1.000
_cell.length_c   1.000
_cell.angle_alpha   90.00
_cell.angle_beta   90.00
_cell.angle_gamma   90.00
#
_symmetry.space_group_name_H-M   'P 1'
#
loop_
_entity.id
_entity.type
_entity.pdbx_description
1 polymer ?
#
loop_
_entity_poly.entity_id
_entity_poly.type
_entity_poly.pdbx_seq_one_letter_code
_entity_poly.pdbx_strand_id
1 'polypeptide(L)'
;MSEPPPPHLPSLSSPADQALLGLLRAQNLMTRTALCTLARRGVAFRGREPDRARGWLEALDPHPLYKAGQFLFDLMEWEDFMLDGEPPGPDDTSARALAARLLEVLGLPPTVQSSPPPSDETLPNLDPGFHLYRDVVLGLLDIGLGAVTSDDESAS
;
A
#
# COMPACT_ATOMS: atom_id res chain seq x y z
N MET A 1 -1.67 -55.38 -8.91
CA MET A 1 -2.23 -54.46 -7.91
C MET A 1 -2.39 -53.13 -8.63
N SER A 2 -3.62 -52.71 -8.93
CA SER A 2 -3.88 -51.43 -9.58
C SER A 2 -3.92 -50.33 -8.54
N GLU A 3 -3.23 -49.22 -8.81
CA GLU A 3 -3.20 -48.03 -7.98
C GLU A 3 -4.63 -47.45 -7.87
N PRO A 4 -5.06 -46.99 -6.67
CA PRO A 4 -6.36 -46.35 -6.53
C PRO A 4 -6.39 -45.04 -7.34
N PRO A 5 -7.54 -44.70 -7.95
CA PRO A 5 -7.67 -43.45 -8.71
C PRO A 5 -7.34 -42.24 -7.80
N PRO A 6 -6.69 -41.20 -8.35
CA PRO A 6 -6.36 -40.01 -7.58
C PRO A 6 -7.64 -39.40 -7.00
N PRO A 7 -7.60 -38.87 -5.76
CA PRO A 7 -8.76 -38.26 -5.15
C PRO A 7 -9.28 -37.13 -6.05
N HIS A 8 -10.57 -37.16 -6.38
CA HIS A 8 -11.23 -36.06 -7.07
C HIS A 8 -11.17 -34.83 -6.15
N LEU A 9 -10.28 -33.89 -6.45
CA LEU A 9 -10.35 -32.56 -5.86
C LEU A 9 -11.71 -31.95 -6.24
N PRO A 10 -12.47 -31.40 -5.29
CA PRO A 10 -13.74 -30.76 -5.61
C PRO A 10 -13.50 -29.65 -6.65
N SER A 11 -14.16 -29.75 -7.79
CA SER A 11 -14.04 -28.76 -8.86
C SER A 11 -14.77 -27.49 -8.44
N LEU A 12 -14.06 -26.35 -8.33
CA LEU A 12 -14.61 -25.01 -8.08
C LEU A 12 -15.36 -24.48 -9.33
N SER A 13 -16.29 -25.28 -9.83
CA SER A 13 -16.98 -25.06 -11.10
C SER A 13 -18.40 -24.56 -10.89
N SER A 14 -18.91 -24.55 -9.66
CA SER A 14 -20.26 -24.05 -9.40
C SER A 14 -20.34 -22.54 -9.69
N PRO A 15 -21.50 -22.01 -10.10
CA PRO A 15 -21.67 -20.58 -10.30
C PRO A 15 -21.36 -19.75 -9.04
N ALA A 16 -21.61 -20.29 -7.85
CA ALA A 16 -21.28 -19.64 -6.58
C ALA A 16 -19.77 -19.54 -6.35
N ASP A 17 -19.02 -20.60 -6.64
CA ASP A 17 -17.54 -20.58 -6.54
C ASP A 17 -16.94 -19.57 -7.53
N GLN A 18 -17.46 -19.54 -8.76
CA GLN A 18 -17.01 -18.60 -9.77
C GLN A 18 -17.30 -17.14 -9.37
N ALA A 19 -18.46 -16.87 -8.78
CA ALA A 19 -18.81 -15.55 -8.26
C ALA A 19 -17.86 -15.13 -7.12
N LEU A 20 -17.59 -16.03 -6.16
CA LEU A 20 -16.65 -15.76 -5.08
C LEU A 20 -15.23 -15.52 -5.60
N LEU A 21 -14.74 -16.33 -6.53
CA LEU A 21 -13.45 -16.13 -7.18
C LEU A 21 -13.38 -14.79 -7.92
N GLY A 22 -14.48 -14.36 -8.54
CA GLY A 22 -14.59 -13.04 -9.15
C GLY A 22 -14.40 -11.91 -8.14
N LEU A 23 -15.07 -12.00 -6.98
CA LEU A 23 -14.94 -11.03 -5.89
C LEU A 23 -13.51 -11.00 -5.34
N LEU A 24 -12.88 -12.16 -5.13
CA LEU A 24 -11.50 -12.24 -4.65
C LEU A 24 -10.52 -11.60 -5.64
N ARG A 25 -10.70 -11.83 -6.95
CA ARG A 25 -9.88 -11.18 -7.99
C ARG A 25 -10.07 -9.67 -8.01
N ALA A 26 -11.30 -9.19 -7.90
CA ALA A 26 -11.59 -7.76 -7.83
C ALA A 26 -10.95 -7.12 -6.58
N GLN A 27 -11.05 -7.79 -5.43
CA GLN A 27 -10.43 -7.35 -4.18
C GLN A 27 -8.89 -7.34 -4.29
N ASN A 28 -8.30 -8.36 -4.92
CA ASN A 28 -6.86 -8.41 -5.16
C ASN A 28 -6.41 -7.24 -6.02
N LEU A 29 -7.11 -6.97 -7.13
CA LEU A 29 -6.79 -5.84 -7.99
C LEU A 29 -6.89 -4.52 -7.24
N MET A 30 -7.98 -4.28 -6.49
CA MET A 30 -8.14 -3.06 -5.69
C MET A 30 -7.03 -2.89 -4.65
N THR A 31 -6.70 -3.96 -3.93
CA THR A 31 -5.64 -3.94 -2.90
C THR A 31 -4.29 -3.64 -3.54
N ARG A 32 -4.00 -4.30 -4.67
CA ARG A 32 -2.77 -4.09 -5.44
C ARG A 32 -2.68 -2.66 -5.96
N THR A 33 -3.75 -2.13 -6.55
CA THR A 33 -3.86 -0.74 -7.00
C THR A 33 -3.57 0.25 -5.87
N ALA A 34 -4.19 0.06 -4.70
CA ALA A 34 -4.00 0.94 -3.55
C ALA A 34 -2.55 0.90 -3.04
N LEU A 35 -1.99 -0.29 -2.83
CA LEU A 35 -0.62 -0.45 -2.35
C LEU A 35 0.42 0.09 -3.35
N CYS A 36 0.25 -0.21 -4.65
CA CYS A 36 1.12 0.33 -5.69
C CYS A 36 1.06 1.85 -5.71
N THR A 37 -0.14 2.44 -5.60
CA THR A 37 -0.30 3.89 -5.55
C THR A 37 0.38 4.49 -4.32
N LEU A 38 0.22 3.90 -3.13
CA LEU A 38 0.93 4.32 -1.93
C LEU A 38 2.45 4.28 -2.14
N ALA A 39 2.98 3.18 -2.66
CA ALA A 39 4.41 3.07 -2.93
C ALA A 39 4.90 4.17 -3.90
N ARG A 40 4.19 4.41 -5.00
CA ARG A 40 4.55 5.48 -5.95
C ARG A 40 4.55 6.85 -5.28
N ARG A 41 3.57 7.13 -4.41
CA ARG A 41 3.53 8.36 -3.61
C ARG A 41 4.72 8.46 -2.66
N GLY A 42 5.12 7.37 -2.02
CA GLY A 42 6.30 7.34 -1.16
C GLY A 42 7.59 7.66 -1.90
N VAL A 43 7.77 7.11 -3.10
CA VAL A 43 8.90 7.43 -3.97
C VAL A 43 8.88 8.91 -4.34
N ALA A 44 7.70 9.43 -4.74
CA ALA A 44 7.54 10.84 -5.06
C ALA A 44 7.82 11.75 -3.84
N PHE A 45 7.38 11.37 -2.64
CA PHE A 45 7.66 12.10 -1.40
C PHE A 45 9.16 12.13 -1.10
N ARG A 46 9.85 10.99 -1.23
CA ARG A 46 11.31 10.90 -1.07
C ARG A 46 12.06 11.77 -2.08
N GLY A 47 11.55 11.88 -3.31
CA GLY A 47 12.11 12.76 -4.33
C GLY A 47 11.90 14.25 -4.04
N ARG A 48 10.71 14.64 -3.56
CA ARG A 48 10.37 16.04 -3.25
C ARG A 48 11.01 16.54 -1.95
N GLU A 49 11.03 15.71 -0.91
CA GLU A 49 11.43 16.08 0.45
C GLU A 49 12.37 15.02 1.07
N PRO A 50 13.58 14.83 0.51
CA PRO A 50 14.46 13.71 0.86
C PRO A 50 14.88 13.69 2.33
N ASP A 51 15.18 14.84 2.92
CA ASP A 51 15.59 14.93 4.32
C ASP A 51 14.44 14.64 5.29
N ARG A 52 13.23 15.10 4.96
CA ARG A 52 12.03 14.82 5.75
C ARG A 52 11.64 13.35 5.66
N ALA A 53 11.68 12.76 4.47
CA ALA A 53 11.42 11.33 4.28
C ALA A 53 12.42 10.47 5.06
N ARG A 54 13.71 10.84 5.05
CA ARG A 54 14.75 10.18 5.85
C ARG A 54 14.45 10.29 7.35
N GLY A 55 14.15 11.50 7.83
CA GLY A 55 13.82 11.75 9.23
C GLY A 55 12.63 10.92 9.73
N TRP A 56 11.59 10.76 8.91
CA TRP A 56 10.46 9.88 9.24
C TRP A 56 10.87 8.41 9.34
N LEU A 57 11.64 7.89 8.38
CA LEU A 57 12.08 6.49 8.42
C LEU A 57 12.99 6.23 9.63
N GLU A 58 13.90 7.15 9.94
CA GLU A 58 14.77 7.05 11.13
C GLU A 58 13.95 7.10 12.43
N ALA A 59 12.94 7.97 12.51
CA ALA A 59 12.04 8.04 13.65
C ALA A 59 11.19 6.77 13.80
N LEU A 60 10.74 6.18 12.70
CA LEU A 60 9.92 4.96 12.68
C LEU A 60 10.71 3.68 12.95
N ASP A 61 11.99 3.62 12.55
CA ASP A 61 12.84 2.43 12.67
C ASP A 61 12.83 1.78 14.06
N PRO A 62 12.96 2.50 15.20
CA PRO A 62 12.92 1.87 16.51
C PRO A 62 11.52 1.37 16.93
N HIS A 63 10.44 1.79 16.28
CA HIS A 63 9.08 1.48 16.73
C HIS A 63 8.67 0.03 16.39
N PRO A 64 8.17 -0.75 17.38
CA PRO A 64 7.76 -2.14 17.17
C PRO A 64 6.68 -2.31 16.09
N LEU A 65 5.74 -1.37 15.97
CA LEU A 65 4.68 -1.43 14.95
C LEU A 65 5.23 -1.32 13.53
N TYR A 66 6.24 -0.47 13.32
CA TYR A 66 6.89 -0.32 12.01
C TYR A 66 7.62 -1.62 11.62
N LYS A 67 8.33 -2.25 12.56
CA LYS A 67 9.01 -3.54 12.34
C LYS A 67 8.03 -4.69 12.14
N ALA A 68 6.94 -4.72 12.91
CA ALA A 68 5.89 -5.72 12.75
C ALA A 68 5.22 -5.60 11.37
N GLY A 69 4.99 -4.37 10.90
CA GLY A 69 4.50 -4.12 9.55
C GLY A 69 5.46 -4.63 8.47
N GLN A 70 6.77 -4.33 8.59
CA GLN A 70 7.79 -4.87 7.67
C GLN A 70 7.80 -6.40 7.68
N PHE A 71 7.82 -7.00 8.87
CA PHE A 71 7.80 -8.45 9.03
C PHE A 71 6.56 -9.10 8.38
N LEU A 72 5.38 -8.52 8.56
CA LEU A 72 4.15 -9.00 7.90
C LEU A 72 4.17 -8.76 6.39
N PHE A 73 4.75 -7.64 5.94
CA PHE A 73 4.93 -7.33 4.53
C PHE A 73 5.77 -8.41 3.83
N ASP A 74 6.88 -8.79 4.45
CA ASP A 74 7.79 -9.82 3.97
C ASP A 74 7.17 -11.22 4.07
N LEU A 75 6.54 -11.55 5.21
CA LEU A 75 5.95 -12.87 5.48
C LEU A 75 4.84 -13.24 4.47
N MET A 76 4.06 -12.25 4.04
CA MET A 76 2.98 -12.44 3.08
C MET A 76 3.41 -12.22 1.63
N GLU A 77 4.70 -11.97 1.38
CA GLU A 77 5.25 -11.71 0.05
C GLU A 77 4.48 -10.58 -0.66
N TRP A 78 4.14 -9.50 0.07
CA TRP A 78 3.37 -8.40 -0.49
C TRP A 78 4.07 -7.71 -1.65
N GLU A 79 5.41 -7.72 -1.66
CA GLU A 79 6.17 -7.26 -2.81
C GLU A 79 5.84 -8.05 -4.07
N ASP A 80 5.90 -9.37 -4.01
CA ASP A 80 5.56 -10.23 -5.15
C ASP A 80 4.11 -10.05 -5.54
N PHE A 81 3.18 -9.99 -4.58
CA PHE A 81 1.78 -9.67 -4.85
C PHE A 81 1.62 -8.31 -5.57
N MET A 82 2.35 -7.28 -5.14
CA MET A 82 2.30 -5.95 -5.75
C MET A 82 2.86 -5.96 -7.18
N LEU A 83 3.88 -6.77 -7.43
CA LEU A 83 4.60 -6.82 -8.71
C LEU A 83 4.11 -7.94 -9.65
N ASP A 84 3.14 -8.76 -9.22
CA ASP A 84 2.61 -9.88 -10.00
C ASP A 84 1.80 -9.41 -11.24
N GLY A 85 2.42 -9.54 -12.42
CA GLY A 85 1.82 -9.12 -13.69
C GLY A 85 1.89 -7.62 -13.91
N GLU A 86 1.13 -7.11 -14.89
CA GLU A 86 1.16 -5.69 -15.25
C GLU A 86 0.80 -4.81 -14.04
N PRO A 87 1.65 -3.84 -13.65
CA PRO A 87 1.38 -3.02 -12.48
C PRO A 87 0.14 -2.16 -12.74
N PRO A 88 -0.84 -2.14 -11.81
CA PRO A 88 -2.06 -1.36 -12.00
C PRO A 88 -1.73 0.12 -12.11
N GLY A 89 -2.53 0.86 -12.90
CA GLY A 89 -2.46 2.32 -12.93
C GLY A 89 -2.67 2.92 -11.55
N PRO A 90 -2.13 4.12 -11.27
CA PRO A 90 -2.36 4.80 -9.99
C PRO A 90 -3.86 5.11 -9.80
N ASP A 91 -4.32 5.00 -8.55
CA ASP A 91 -5.67 5.40 -8.13
C ASP A 91 -5.60 5.94 -6.70
N ASP A 92 -5.56 7.27 -6.60
CA ASP A 92 -5.46 8.00 -5.34
C ASP A 92 -6.69 7.78 -4.44
N THR A 93 -7.86 7.48 -5.02
CA THR A 93 -9.09 7.20 -4.26
C THR A 93 -8.96 5.90 -3.48
N SER A 94 -8.54 4.84 -4.16
CA SER A 94 -8.29 3.54 -3.52
C SER A 94 -7.16 3.61 -2.50
N ALA A 95 -6.07 4.34 -2.79
CA ALA A 95 -4.97 4.55 -1.87
C ALA A 95 -5.41 5.25 -0.58
N ARG A 96 -6.21 6.32 -0.69
CA ARG A 96 -6.74 7.05 0.47
C ARG A 96 -7.74 6.23 1.27
N ALA A 97 -8.60 5.47 0.60
CA ALA A 97 -9.53 4.57 1.27
C ALA A 97 -8.79 3.51 2.10
N LEU A 98 -7.73 2.90 1.52
CA LEU A 98 -6.89 1.95 2.24
C LEU A 98 -6.14 2.64 3.40
N ALA A 99 -5.53 3.80 3.16
CA ALA A 99 -4.83 4.58 4.19
C ALA A 99 -5.73 4.89 5.38
N ALA A 100 -6.96 5.37 5.14
CA ALA A 100 -7.92 5.64 6.19
C ALA A 100 -8.25 4.40 7.03
N ARG A 101 -8.40 3.24 6.39
CA ARG A 101 -8.66 1.97 7.09
C ARG A 101 -7.47 1.48 7.90
N LEU A 102 -6.26 1.64 7.38
CA LEU A 102 -5.04 1.29 8.11
C LEU A 102 -4.87 2.18 9.35
N LEU A 103 -5.08 3.49 9.20
CA LEU A 103 -5.02 4.43 10.33
C LEU A 103 -6.08 4.09 11.40
N GLU A 104 -7.32 3.77 10.98
CA GLU A 104 -8.40 3.33 11.87
C GLU A 104 -8.01 2.07 12.65
N VAL A 105 -7.47 1.04 11.98
CA VAL A 105 -6.99 -0.20 12.61
C VAL A 105 -5.85 0.06 13.61
N LEU A 106 -4.99 1.04 13.31
CA LEU A 106 -3.89 1.45 14.18
C LEU A 106 -4.35 2.37 15.33
N GLY A 107 -5.63 2.74 15.39
CA GLY A 107 -6.16 3.67 16.40
C GLY A 107 -5.64 5.10 16.23
N LEU A 108 -5.18 5.46 15.04
CA LEU A 108 -4.71 6.80 14.70
C LEU A 108 -5.87 7.63 14.13
N PRO A 109 -6.03 8.90 14.51
CA PRO A 109 -7.07 9.73 13.94
C PRO A 109 -6.83 9.88 12.43
N PRO A 110 -7.86 9.77 11.59
CA PRO A 110 -7.75 10.03 10.16
C PRO A 110 -7.65 11.54 9.95
N THR A 111 -6.52 12.17 10.29
CA THR A 111 -6.16 13.51 9.81
C THR A 111 -5.74 13.40 8.34
N VAL A 112 -6.66 12.93 7.48
CA VAL A 112 -6.46 12.93 6.03
C VAL A 112 -6.73 14.35 5.55
N GLN A 113 -5.77 15.25 5.73
CA GLN A 113 -5.82 16.56 5.08
C GLN A 113 -5.26 16.44 3.66
N SER A 114 -6.11 16.82 2.71
CA SER A 114 -5.89 16.64 1.29
C SER A 114 -4.78 17.54 0.75
N SER A 115 -3.56 17.02 0.64
CA SER A 115 -2.71 17.47 -0.47
C SER A 115 -3.42 17.11 -1.78
N PRO A 116 -3.53 18.03 -2.75
CA PRO A 116 -4.06 17.70 -4.06
C PRO A 116 -3.26 16.51 -4.61
N PRO A 117 -3.92 15.53 -5.24
CA PRO A 117 -3.20 14.41 -5.83
C PRO A 117 -2.14 14.98 -6.79
N PRO A 118 -0.88 14.51 -6.74
CA PRO A 118 -0.01 14.69 -7.89
C PRO A 118 -0.75 14.09 -9.09
N SER A 119 -0.73 14.75 -10.24
CA SER A 119 -1.37 14.23 -11.44
C SER A 119 -0.88 12.80 -11.68
N ASP A 120 -1.77 11.86 -12.01
CA ASP A 120 -1.43 10.44 -12.22
C ASP A 120 -0.24 10.24 -13.19
N GLU A 121 -0.03 11.19 -14.11
CA GLU A 121 1.11 11.29 -15.05
C GLU A 121 2.49 11.56 -14.41
N THR A 122 2.58 11.91 -13.12
CA THR A 122 3.83 12.31 -12.45
C THR A 122 4.36 11.30 -11.43
N LEU A 123 3.62 10.22 -11.18
CA LEU A 123 4.02 9.21 -10.22
C LEU A 123 5.06 8.25 -10.84
N PRO A 124 6.22 8.04 -10.17
CA PRO A 124 7.30 7.23 -10.71
C PRO A 124 6.92 5.75 -10.76
N ASN A 125 7.62 4.98 -11.61
CA ASN A 125 7.52 3.53 -11.60
C ASN A 125 8.07 2.95 -10.28
N LEU A 126 7.55 1.78 -9.90
CA LEU A 126 8.03 1.04 -8.74
C LEU A 126 9.32 0.31 -9.10
N ASP A 127 10.32 0.38 -8.23
CA ASP A 127 11.54 -0.40 -8.33
C ASP A 127 11.44 -1.58 -7.34
N PRO A 128 11.57 -2.84 -7.78
CA PRO A 128 11.60 -3.99 -6.88
C PRO A 128 12.73 -3.89 -5.84
N GLY A 129 12.49 -4.42 -4.64
CA GLY A 129 13.44 -4.58 -3.55
C GLY A 129 12.94 -4.06 -2.20
N PHE A 130 13.84 -4.13 -1.20
CA PHE A 130 13.61 -3.77 0.22
C PHE A 130 13.09 -2.34 0.50
N HIS A 131 12.94 -1.51 -0.53
CA HIS A 131 12.37 -0.18 -0.41
C HIS A 131 10.85 -0.17 -0.49
N LEU A 132 10.20 -1.20 -1.02
CA LEU A 132 8.77 -1.13 -1.35
C LEU A 132 7.89 -0.94 -0.10
N TYR A 133 8.16 -1.64 1.00
CA TYR A 133 7.48 -1.38 2.27
C TYR A 133 7.71 0.06 2.77
N ARG A 134 8.95 0.54 2.70
CA ARG A 134 9.30 1.91 3.10
C ARG A 134 8.55 2.94 2.26
N ASP A 135 8.40 2.67 0.96
CA ASP A 135 7.66 3.51 0.04
C ASP A 135 6.15 3.47 0.31
N VAL A 136 5.57 2.32 0.63
CA VAL A 136 4.16 2.24 1.06
C VAL A 136 3.94 3.07 2.33
N VAL A 137 4.83 2.96 3.32
CA VAL A 137 4.76 3.74 4.56
C VAL A 137 4.93 5.24 4.30
N LEU A 138 5.89 5.63 3.47
CA LEU A 138 6.08 7.03 3.08
C LEU A 138 4.87 7.57 2.31
N GLY A 139 4.21 6.77 1.48
CA GLY A 139 2.96 7.14 0.80
C GLY A 139 1.79 7.31 1.75
N LEU A 140 1.70 6.45 2.77
CA LEU A 140 0.72 6.57 3.86
C LEU A 140 0.94 7.88 4.64
N LEU A 141 2.19 8.19 4.97
CA LEU A 141 2.57 9.44 5.61
C LEU A 141 2.29 10.64 4.72
N ASP A 142 2.60 10.61 3.43
CA ASP A 142 2.31 11.70 2.49
C ASP A 142 0.80 11.99 2.38
N ILE A 143 -0.05 10.96 2.44
CA ILE A 143 -1.52 11.11 2.50
C ILE A 143 -1.97 11.65 3.87
N GLY A 144 -1.39 11.17 4.97
CA GLY A 144 -1.81 11.52 6.34
C GLY A 144 -1.20 12.81 6.89
N LEU A 145 -0.10 13.30 6.34
CA LEU A 145 0.64 14.48 6.82
C LEU A 145 0.39 15.76 5.99
N GLY A 146 -0.55 15.71 5.04
CA GLY A 146 -0.74 16.71 3.97
C GLY A 146 -1.01 18.17 4.37
N ALA A 147 -0.84 18.60 5.62
CA ALA A 147 -0.98 20.00 6.02
C ALA A 147 -0.29 20.40 7.36
N VAL A 148 0.82 19.78 7.78
CA VAL A 148 1.55 20.32 8.98
C VAL A 148 2.38 21.57 8.64
N THR A 149 2.48 21.97 7.38
CA THR A 149 3.26 23.16 6.97
C THR A 149 2.36 24.25 6.40
N SER A 150 1.64 25.00 7.26
CA SER A 150 1.21 26.39 6.94
C SER A 150 0.65 27.23 8.11
N ASP A 151 0.72 26.80 9.38
CA ASP A 151 0.12 27.58 10.49
C ASP A 151 1.12 28.09 11.56
N ASP A 152 2.42 28.19 11.26
CA ASP A 152 3.42 28.71 12.23
C ASP A 152 4.29 29.86 11.72
N GLU A 153 3.86 30.57 10.66
CA GLU A 153 4.56 31.76 10.13
C GLU A 153 3.65 33.00 10.07
N SER A 154 2.81 33.18 11.10
CA SER A 154 2.02 34.40 11.32
C SER A 154 1.99 34.79 12.79
N ALA A 155 3.17 34.82 13.42
CA ALA A 155 3.38 35.46 14.73
C ALA A 155 4.83 35.92 14.86
N SER A 156 5.21 36.98 14.14
CA SER A 156 6.32 37.88 14.50
C SER A 156 6.15 39.23 13.83
#